data_AF-A0A2Z4LUY6-F1
#
_entry.id   AF-A0A2Z4LUY6-F1
#
_cell.length_a   1.000
_cell.length_b   1.000
_cell.length_c   1.000
_cell.angle_alpha   90.00
_cell.angle_beta   90.00
_cell.angle_gamma   90.00
#
_symmetry.space_group_name_H-M   'P 1'
#
loop_
_entity.id
_entity.type
_entity.pdbx_description
1 polymer ?
#
loop_
_entity_poly.entity_id
_entity_poly.type
_entity_poly.pdbx_seq_one_letter_code
_entity_poly.pdbx_strand_id
1 'polypeptide(L)'
;MNWIKKTKAFTLNEMVVVLLITTLVVGMAFSVLRLVQQQIHGISVNHQKNTEINLFRQSLWIDFNQFDTVWWNANQQQLWFTNEIRKTAYKFQDEFVIKNRDTFHIKIMNKSSYFNGESKFSGEIDAIDIYMTGEIDAKRIFVFKKNSSTSYINQ
;
A
#
# COMPACT_ATOMS: atom_id res chain seq x y z
N MET A 1 45.88 31.43 57.63
CA MET A 1 46.74 30.88 56.56
C MET A 1 45.81 30.26 55.51
N ASN A 2 45.44 30.99 54.46
CA ASN A 2 44.52 30.47 53.43
C ASN A 2 45.29 29.77 52.30
N TRP A 3 45.18 28.44 52.24
CA TRP A 3 45.73 27.63 51.16
C TRP A 3 44.75 27.58 49.99
N ILE A 4 44.94 28.46 49.01
CA ILE A 4 44.23 28.37 47.73
C ILE A 4 44.98 27.33 46.87
N LYS A 5 44.41 26.13 46.73
CA LYS A 5 44.91 25.10 45.81
C LYS A 5 44.80 25.61 44.37
N LYS A 6 45.94 25.85 43.69
CA LYS A 6 45.96 26.14 42.24
C LYS A 6 45.57 24.89 41.46
N THR A 7 44.49 24.98 40.68
CA THR A 7 44.09 23.94 39.73
C THR A 7 45.02 23.96 38.52
N LYS A 8 45.47 22.78 38.07
CA LYS A 8 46.22 22.69 36.80
C LYS A 8 45.32 23.13 35.65
N ALA A 9 45.74 24.15 34.92
CA ALA A 9 45.05 24.58 33.70
C ALA A 9 45.49 23.68 32.54
N PHE A 10 44.52 23.27 31.71
CA PHE A 10 44.81 22.55 30.47
C PHE A 10 45.55 23.47 29.48
N THR A 11 46.47 22.89 28.72
CA THR A 11 47.20 23.60 27.69
C THR A 11 46.33 23.82 26.45
N LEU A 12 46.65 24.85 25.67
CA LEU A 12 45.93 25.14 24.42
C LEU A 12 45.94 23.94 23.47
N ASN A 13 47.06 23.22 23.38
CA ASN A 13 47.18 22.02 22.54
C ASN A 13 46.22 20.91 22.96
N GLU A 14 46.05 20.67 24.27
CA GLU A 14 45.10 19.68 24.78
C GLU A 14 43.66 20.05 24.40
N MET A 15 43.28 21.33 24.51
CA MET A 15 41.96 21.80 24.10
C MET A 15 41.73 21.62 22.58
N VAL A 16 42.73 21.89 21.74
CA VAL A 16 42.62 21.73 20.28
C VAL A 16 42.45 20.26 19.89
N VAL A 17 43.19 19.34 20.51
CA VAL A 17 43.06 17.90 20.23
C VAL A 17 41.67 17.40 20.61
N VAL A 18 41.14 17.81 21.76
CA VAL A 18 39.78 17.45 22.18
C VAL A 18 38.75 17.97 21.19
N LEU A 19 38.86 19.24 20.76
CA LEU A 19 37.94 19.81 19.77
C LEU A 19 37.96 19.04 18.45
N LEU A 20 39.15 18.67 17.94
CA LEU A 20 39.27 17.85 16.72
C LEU A 20 38.61 16.49 16.86
N ILE A 21 38.80 15.80 18.00
CA ILE A 21 38.16 14.51 18.23
C ILE A 21 36.64 14.67 18.32
N THR A 22 36.16 15.70 19.02
CA THR A 22 34.71 15.94 19.16
C THR A 22 34.05 16.21 17.81
N THR A 23 34.67 17.01 16.92
CA THR A 23 34.09 17.29 15.61
C THR A 23 34.05 16.04 14.72
N LEU A 24 35.08 15.19 14.78
CA LEU A 24 35.08 13.90 14.08
C LEU A 24 33.95 12.98 14.58
N VAL A 25 33.82 12.82 15.91
CA VAL A 25 32.78 11.98 16.52
C VAL A 25 31.39 12.50 16.18
N VAL A 26 31.17 13.80 16.31
CA VAL A 26 29.89 14.44 15.97
C VAL A 26 29.58 14.30 14.48
N GLY A 27 30.56 14.48 13.59
CA GLY A 27 30.39 14.29 12.15
C GLY A 27 30.02 12.86 11.77
N MET A 28 30.63 11.86 12.43
CA MET A 28 30.27 10.46 12.24
C MET A 28 28.84 10.18 12.74
N ALA A 29 28.46 10.71 13.90
CA ALA A 29 27.12 10.54 14.44
C ALA A 29 26.04 11.10 13.50
N PHE A 30 26.24 12.30 12.96
CA PHE A 30 25.32 12.88 11.98
C PHE A 30 25.27 12.10 10.67
N SER A 31 26.41 11.55 10.22
CA SER A 31 26.45 10.72 9.01
C SER A 31 25.62 9.44 9.19
N VAL A 32 25.77 8.76 10.32
CA VAL A 32 24.96 7.58 10.66
C VAL A 32 23.48 7.93 10.75
N LEU A 33 23.13 9.02 11.43
CA LEU A 33 21.74 9.47 11.55
C LEU A 33 21.11 9.71 10.18
N ARG A 34 21.82 10.39 9.28
CA ARG A 34 21.36 10.66 7.92
C ARG A 34 21.13 9.38 7.12
N LEU A 35 22.02 8.40 7.24
CA LEU A 35 21.86 7.11 6.55
C LEU A 35 20.61 6.36 7.03
N VAL A 36 20.39 6.30 8.35
CA VAL A 36 19.20 5.63 8.92
C VAL A 36 17.92 6.34 8.49
N GLN A 37 17.90 7.68 8.50
CA GLN A 37 16.75 8.45 8.03
C GLN A 37 16.42 8.17 6.56
N GLN A 38 17.43 8.07 5.70
CA GLN A 38 17.24 7.73 4.28
C GLN A 38 16.66 6.32 4.11
N GLN A 39 17.13 5.34 4.90
CA GLN A 39 16.60 3.99 4.88
C GLN A 39 15.13 3.95 5.32
N ILE A 40 14.79 4.60 6.43
CA ILE A 40 13.41 4.69 6.93
C ILE A 40 12.50 5.36 5.88
N HIS A 41 12.96 6.43 5.24
CA HIS A 41 12.20 7.11 4.20
C HIS A 41 11.93 6.18 3.00
N GLY A 42 12.95 5.47 2.51
CA GLY A 42 12.80 4.51 1.41
C GLY A 42 11.84 3.36 1.75
N ILE A 43 11.88 2.86 2.99
CA ILE A 43 10.92 1.87 3.51
C ILE A 43 9.52 2.46 3.50
N SER A 44 9.30 3.63 4.11
CA SER A 44 7.97 4.24 4.24
C SER A 44 7.24 4.41 2.91
N VAL A 45 7.93 4.90 1.87
CA VAL A 45 7.31 5.17 0.56
C VAL A 45 6.87 3.88 -0.12
N ASN A 46 7.74 2.86 -0.14
CA ASN A 46 7.43 1.57 -0.74
C ASN A 46 6.36 0.81 0.04
N HIS A 47 6.41 0.87 1.36
CA HIS A 47 5.41 0.25 2.22
C HIS A 47 4.02 0.87 2.02
N GLN A 48 3.90 2.19 1.87
CA GLN A 48 2.60 2.84 1.70
C GLN A 48 1.89 2.38 0.42
N LYS A 49 2.59 2.35 -0.73
CA LYS A 49 2.03 1.82 -2.00
C LYS A 49 1.69 0.33 -1.92
N ASN A 50 2.53 -0.47 -1.26
CA ASN A 50 2.24 -1.89 -1.06
C ASN A 50 1.02 -2.11 -0.17
N THR A 51 0.86 -1.29 0.87
CA THR A 51 -0.25 -1.34 1.80
C THR A 51 -1.57 -1.04 1.09
N GLU A 52 -1.66 0.01 0.27
CA GLU A 52 -2.91 0.32 -0.46
C GLU A 52 -3.34 -0.82 -1.39
N ILE A 53 -2.40 -1.43 -2.13
CA ILE A 53 -2.70 -2.57 -2.99
C ILE A 53 -3.17 -3.78 -2.19
N ASN A 54 -2.56 -4.03 -1.03
CA ASN A 54 -2.96 -5.12 -0.15
C ASN A 54 -4.34 -4.88 0.48
N LEU A 55 -4.63 -3.66 0.91
CA LEU A 55 -5.95 -3.27 1.43
C LEU A 55 -7.02 -3.43 0.36
N PHE A 56 -6.76 -2.97 -0.87
CA PHE A 56 -7.67 -3.17 -1.98
C PHE A 56 -7.90 -4.66 -2.26
N ARG A 57 -6.84 -5.48 -2.34
CA ARG A 57 -6.94 -6.94 -2.52
C ARG A 57 -7.80 -7.59 -1.45
N GLN A 58 -7.57 -7.25 -0.18
CA GLN A 58 -8.32 -7.80 0.95
C GLN A 58 -9.79 -7.38 0.89
N SER A 59 -10.06 -6.10 0.67
CA SER A 59 -11.41 -5.56 0.53
C SER A 59 -12.17 -6.26 -0.60
N LEU A 60 -11.53 -6.44 -1.75
CA LEU A 60 -12.14 -7.08 -2.92
C LEU A 60 -12.38 -8.57 -2.68
N TRP A 61 -11.43 -9.28 -2.05
CA TRP A 61 -11.59 -10.69 -1.67
C TRP A 61 -12.75 -10.91 -0.70
N ILE A 62 -12.86 -10.06 0.32
CA ILE A 62 -13.94 -10.14 1.31
C ILE A 62 -15.29 -9.93 0.63
N ASP A 63 -15.43 -8.90 -0.20
CA ASP A 63 -16.70 -8.62 -0.86
C ASP A 63 -17.07 -9.72 -1.87
N PHE A 64 -16.13 -10.25 -2.64
CA PHE A 64 -16.41 -11.39 -3.53
C PHE A 64 -16.96 -12.60 -2.78
N ASN A 65 -16.45 -12.88 -1.58
CA ASN A 65 -16.85 -14.06 -0.82
C ASN A 65 -18.03 -13.81 0.15
N GLN A 66 -18.41 -12.55 0.39
CA GLN A 66 -19.52 -12.18 1.27
C GLN A 66 -20.84 -11.92 0.52
N PHE A 67 -20.78 -11.58 -0.77
CA PHE A 67 -21.96 -11.26 -1.57
C PHE A 67 -22.35 -12.39 -2.52
N ASP A 68 -23.67 -12.60 -2.68
CA ASP A 68 -24.23 -13.71 -3.44
C ASP A 68 -24.11 -13.52 -4.94
N THR A 69 -24.13 -12.27 -5.40
CA THR A 69 -24.08 -11.89 -6.82
C THR A 69 -23.07 -10.76 -7.01
N VAL A 70 -22.26 -10.88 -8.08
CA VAL A 70 -21.26 -9.89 -8.47
C VAL A 70 -21.49 -9.54 -9.95
N TRP A 71 -21.65 -8.26 -10.25
CA TRP A 71 -22.00 -7.79 -11.58
C TRP A 71 -21.00 -6.77 -12.09
N TRP A 72 -20.47 -7.01 -13.29
CA TRP A 72 -19.55 -6.12 -13.97
C TRP A 72 -20.26 -5.29 -15.04
N ASN A 73 -20.17 -3.97 -14.93
CA ASN A 73 -20.65 -3.02 -15.92
C ASN A 73 -19.46 -2.37 -16.64
N ALA A 74 -19.20 -2.80 -17.88
CA ALA A 74 -18.09 -2.28 -18.68
C ALA A 74 -18.28 -0.82 -19.11
N ASN A 75 -19.51 -0.38 -19.35
CA ASN A 75 -19.79 0.98 -19.81
C ASN A 75 -19.49 2.00 -18.70
N GLN A 76 -19.83 1.66 -17.47
CA GLN A 76 -19.62 2.53 -16.30
C GLN A 76 -18.32 2.26 -15.55
N GLN A 77 -17.58 1.20 -15.93
CA GLN A 77 -16.38 0.75 -15.23
C GLN A 77 -16.67 0.48 -13.74
N GLN A 78 -17.76 -0.24 -13.48
CA GLN A 78 -18.26 -0.49 -12.14
C GLN A 78 -18.46 -1.96 -11.85
N LEU A 79 -18.09 -2.35 -10.63
CA LEU A 79 -18.31 -3.68 -10.10
C LEU A 79 -19.29 -3.60 -8.93
N TRP A 80 -20.43 -4.27 -9.08
CA TRP A 80 -21.54 -4.23 -8.15
C TRP A 80 -21.61 -5.54 -7.40
N PHE A 81 -21.77 -5.46 -6.09
CA PHE A 81 -21.93 -6.60 -5.21
C PHE A 81 -23.27 -6.46 -4.51
N THR A 82 -24.06 -7.53 -4.53
CA THR A 82 -25.37 -7.55 -3.88
C THR A 82 -25.61 -8.88 -3.19
N ASN A 83 -26.28 -8.80 -2.05
CA ASN A 83 -26.87 -9.91 -1.33
C ASN A 83 -28.22 -9.44 -0.77
N GLU A 84 -28.88 -10.27 0.02
CA GLU A 84 -30.21 -9.97 0.56
C GLU A 84 -30.24 -8.73 1.48
N ILE A 85 -29.10 -8.36 2.07
CA ILE A 85 -29.03 -7.39 3.18
C ILE A 85 -28.32 -6.09 2.77
N ARG A 86 -27.33 -6.17 1.89
CA ARG A 86 -26.39 -5.08 1.58
C ARG A 86 -26.09 -5.01 0.08
N LYS A 87 -25.66 -3.82 -0.33
CA LYS A 87 -25.09 -3.54 -1.65
C LYS A 87 -23.81 -2.74 -1.49
N THR A 88 -22.80 -3.05 -2.29
CA THR A 88 -21.58 -2.24 -2.39
C THR A 88 -21.15 -2.15 -3.84
N ALA A 89 -20.55 -1.03 -4.21
CA ALA A 89 -20.07 -0.82 -5.57
C ALA A 89 -18.64 -0.28 -5.56
N TYR A 90 -17.86 -0.78 -6.52
CA TYR A 90 -16.55 -0.26 -6.83
C TYR A 90 -16.62 0.48 -8.16
N LYS A 91 -16.14 1.71 -8.17
CA LYS A 91 -15.98 2.51 -9.39
C LYS A 91 -14.51 2.60 -9.72
N PHE A 92 -14.15 2.05 -10.87
CA PHE A 92 -12.79 2.02 -11.37
C PHE A 92 -12.52 3.29 -12.19
N GLN A 93 -11.46 4.00 -11.85
CA GLN A 93 -10.91 5.11 -12.63
C GLN A 93 -9.44 4.83 -12.92
N ASP A 94 -8.80 5.65 -13.75
CA ASP A 94 -7.46 5.37 -14.26
C ASP A 94 -6.39 5.30 -13.14
N GLU A 95 -6.50 6.19 -12.15
CA GLU A 95 -5.51 6.37 -11.08
C GLU A 95 -6.03 5.97 -9.68
N PHE A 96 -7.32 5.66 -9.54
CA PHE A 96 -7.89 5.26 -8.26
C PHE A 96 -9.18 4.45 -8.41
N VAL A 97 -9.52 3.71 -7.35
CA VAL A 97 -10.78 2.96 -7.23
C VAL A 97 -11.55 3.47 -6.03
N ILE A 98 -12.82 3.82 -6.23
CA ILE A 98 -13.72 4.25 -5.15
C ILE A 98 -14.59 3.07 -4.73
N LYS A 99 -14.63 2.76 -3.43
CA LYS A 99 -15.60 1.86 -2.80
C LYS A 99 -16.46 2.66 -1.82
N ASN A 100 -17.70 2.95 -2.19
CA ASN A 100 -18.63 3.77 -1.40
C ASN A 100 -18.05 5.15 -1.02
N ARG A 101 -17.44 5.28 0.17
CA ARG A 101 -16.78 6.51 0.68
C ARG A 101 -15.25 6.39 0.78
N ASP A 102 -14.72 5.19 0.54
CA ASP A 102 -13.29 4.90 0.62
C ASP A 102 -12.65 4.95 -0.77
N THR A 103 -11.38 5.35 -0.84
CA THR A 103 -10.64 5.57 -2.09
C THR A 103 -9.28 4.89 -2.03
N PHE A 104 -9.02 3.98 -2.96
CA PHE A 104 -7.74 3.30 -3.14
C PHE A 104 -6.97 3.98 -4.28
N HIS A 105 -5.81 4.58 -4.01
CA HIS A 105 -4.99 5.26 -5.02
C HIS A 105 -4.10 4.28 -5.78
N ILE A 106 -4.73 3.43 -6.59
CA ILE A 106 -4.09 2.39 -7.38
C ILE A 106 -4.32 2.61 -8.88
N LYS A 107 -3.23 2.57 -9.65
CA LYS A 107 -3.27 2.64 -11.11
C LYS A 107 -3.52 1.27 -11.72
N ILE A 108 -4.64 1.11 -12.39
CA ILE A 108 -5.04 -0.15 -13.03
C ILE A 108 -4.69 -0.10 -14.52
N MET A 109 -3.88 -1.04 -14.99
CA MET A 109 -3.53 -1.15 -16.40
C MET A 109 -4.58 -1.91 -17.19
N ASN A 110 -4.99 -3.07 -16.67
CA ASN A 110 -5.92 -3.95 -17.34
C ASN A 110 -6.75 -4.71 -16.32
N LYS A 111 -7.93 -5.13 -16.75
CA LYS A 111 -8.86 -5.94 -15.98
C LYS A 111 -9.59 -6.91 -16.90
N SER A 112 -9.73 -8.13 -16.43
CA SER A 112 -10.48 -9.19 -17.11
C SER A 112 -11.48 -9.78 -16.12
N SER A 113 -12.72 -9.92 -16.56
CA SER A 113 -13.80 -10.53 -15.78
C SER A 113 -14.16 -11.88 -16.35
N TYR A 114 -14.54 -12.81 -15.47
CA TYR A 114 -14.85 -14.18 -15.85
C TYR A 114 -16.15 -14.65 -15.20
N PHE A 115 -16.84 -15.58 -15.86
CA PHE A 115 -17.95 -16.33 -15.29
C PHE A 115 -17.82 -17.80 -15.72
N ASN A 116 -17.81 -18.73 -14.76
CA ASN A 116 -17.55 -20.15 -14.97
C ASN A 116 -16.25 -20.43 -15.77
N GLY A 117 -15.24 -19.58 -15.58
CA GLY A 117 -13.95 -19.69 -16.27
C GLY A 117 -13.90 -19.08 -17.69
N GLU A 118 -15.01 -18.58 -18.22
CA GLU A 118 -15.04 -17.89 -19.51
C GLU A 118 -14.96 -16.38 -19.36
N SER A 119 -14.23 -15.70 -20.26
CA SER A 119 -14.11 -14.25 -20.25
C SER A 119 -15.45 -13.58 -20.58
N LYS A 120 -15.87 -12.65 -19.72
CA LYS A 120 -17.12 -11.89 -19.86
C LYS A 120 -16.81 -10.41 -19.97
N PHE A 121 -17.33 -9.76 -21.00
CA PHE A 121 -17.19 -8.31 -21.16
C PHE A 121 -18.04 -7.53 -20.16
N SER A 122 -19.28 -7.99 -19.89
CA SER A 122 -20.20 -7.39 -18.91
C SER A 122 -21.23 -8.43 -18.48
N GLY A 123 -21.86 -8.22 -17.32
CA GLY A 123 -22.85 -9.14 -16.75
C GLY A 123 -22.43 -9.67 -15.38
N GLU A 124 -23.09 -10.73 -14.94
CA GLU A 124 -22.67 -11.48 -13.75
C GLU A 124 -21.30 -12.14 -13.95
N ILE A 125 -20.46 -12.07 -12.92
CA ILE A 125 -19.09 -12.59 -12.93
C ILE A 125 -18.81 -13.34 -11.62
N ASP A 126 -17.89 -14.30 -11.66
CA ASP A 126 -17.45 -15.08 -10.51
C ASP A 126 -15.96 -14.92 -10.21
N ALA A 127 -15.20 -14.34 -11.14
CA ALA A 127 -13.83 -13.95 -10.93
C ALA A 127 -13.48 -12.65 -11.66
N ILE A 128 -12.50 -11.94 -11.12
CA ILE A 128 -11.88 -10.78 -11.73
C ILE A 128 -10.36 -10.86 -11.58
N ASP A 129 -9.66 -10.48 -12.64
CA ASP A 129 -8.22 -10.39 -12.71
C ASP A 129 -7.83 -8.96 -13.01
N ILE A 130 -6.99 -8.36 -12.19
CA ILE A 130 -6.60 -6.96 -12.26
C ILE A 130 -5.07 -6.88 -12.31
N TYR A 131 -4.57 -6.23 -13.35
CA TYR A 131 -3.15 -5.96 -13.56
C TYR A 131 -2.84 -4.50 -13.26
N MET A 132 -1.82 -4.26 -12.45
CA MET A 132 -1.35 -2.94 -12.06
C MET A 132 0.15 -2.82 -12.34
N THR A 133 0.60 -1.63 -12.72
CA THR A 133 2.03 -1.31 -12.75
C THR A 133 2.55 -1.21 -11.33
N GLY A 134 3.61 -1.94 -11.00
CA GLY A 134 4.48 -1.61 -9.87
C GLY A 134 5.78 -0.99 -10.34
N GLU A 135 6.46 -0.24 -9.47
CA GLU A 135 7.73 0.43 -9.81
C GLU A 135 8.87 -0.56 -10.10
N ILE A 136 8.76 -1.80 -9.60
CA ILE A 136 9.81 -2.84 -9.72
C ILE A 136 9.25 -4.11 -10.38
N ASP A 137 7.96 -4.42 -10.20
CA ASP A 137 7.32 -5.62 -10.77
C ASP A 137 5.84 -5.38 -11.03
N ALA A 138 5.28 -6.04 -12.05
CA ALA A 138 3.86 -5.98 -12.35
C ALA A 138 3.07 -6.71 -11.25
N LYS A 139 2.07 -6.03 -10.69
CA LYS A 139 1.25 -6.61 -9.62
C LYS A 139 -0.07 -7.10 -10.17
N ARG A 140 -0.40 -8.34 -9.85
CA ARG A 140 -1.66 -8.99 -10.20
C ARG A 140 -2.53 -9.16 -8.95
N ILE A 141 -3.82 -8.90 -9.09
CA ILE A 141 -4.86 -9.27 -8.13
C ILE A 141 -5.84 -10.17 -8.88
N PHE A 142 -5.88 -11.43 -8.50
CA PHE A 142 -6.89 -12.37 -8.95
C PHE A 142 -7.80 -12.71 -7.78
N VAL A 143 -9.09 -12.47 -7.92
CA VAL A 143 -10.12 -12.78 -6.93
C VAL A 143 -11.21 -13.58 -7.60
N PHE A 144 -11.65 -14.64 -6.94
CA PHE A 144 -12.73 -15.50 -7.40
C PHE A 144 -13.62 -15.88 -6.23
N LYS A 145 -14.82 -16.35 -6.53
CA LYS A 145 -15.74 -16.94 -5.56
C LYS A 145 -16.36 -18.22 -6.12
N LYS A 146 -16.95 -19.02 -5.22
CA LYS A 146 -17.85 -20.09 -5.64
C LYS A 146 -19.23 -19.49 -5.94
N ASN A 147 -19.83 -19.86 -7.07
CA ASN A 147 -21.16 -19.40 -7.44
C ASN A 147 -22.21 -19.89 -6.44
N SER A 148 -23.10 -18.98 -6.04
CA SER A 148 -24.20 -19.27 -5.13
C SER A 148 -25.38 -19.85 -5.92
N SER A 149 -26.33 -20.51 -5.26
CA SER A 149 -27.53 -21.02 -5.92
C SER A 149 -28.32 -19.91 -6.63
N THR A 150 -28.25 -18.66 -6.15
CA THR A 150 -28.94 -17.51 -6.77
C THR A 150 -28.39 -17.15 -8.16
N SER A 151 -27.11 -17.38 -8.41
CA SER A 151 -26.46 -17.15 -9.71
C SER A 151 -26.99 -18.07 -10.83
N TYR A 152 -27.54 -19.23 -10.47
CA TYR A 152 -28.09 -20.19 -11.43
C TYR A 152 -29.61 -20.04 -11.62
N ILE A 153 -30.29 -19.34 -10.72
CA ILE A 153 -31.74 -19.10 -10.78
C ILE A 153 -32.06 -17.90 -11.67
N ASN A 154 -31.16 -16.91 -11.74
CA ASN A 154 -31.36 -15.66 -12.49
C ASN A 154 -30.75 -15.67 -13.91
N GLN A 155 -30.40 -16.84 -14.45
CA GLN A 155 -29.95 -16.99 -15.85
C GLN A 155 -31.10 -17.03 -16.84
#